data_AF-A0A972EZI1-F1
#
_entry.id   AF-A0A972EZI1-F1
#
_cell.length_a   1.000
_cell.length_b   1.000
_cell.length_c   1.000
_cell.angle_alpha   90.00
_cell.angle_beta   90.00
_cell.angle_gamma   90.00
#
_symmetry.space_group_name_H-M   'P 1'
#
loop_
_entity.id
_entity.type
_entity.pdbx_description
1 polymer ?
#
loop_
_entity_poly.entity_id
_entity_poly.type
_entity_poly.pdbx_seq_one_letter_code
_entity_poly.pdbx_strand_id
1 'polypeptide(L)'
;MQNFNKIRRILAFLILAAATYLMVVIVLKFHRVKEPETILADLPKNIDLSLQKVHHTNTKDGTLQWDLVARTVDYYNDTGIIRFTGAEMALNGGGRNGKYTLKADTADYHKKTGDVKLRGNVSASSETGMTFLAGNIDYVASRS
;
A
#
# COMPACT_ATOMS: atom_id res chain seq x y z
N MET A 1 -37.97 -33.73 -41.83
CA MET A 1 -36.82 -33.70 -40.89
C MET A 1 -35.74 -32.74 -41.42
N GLN A 2 -35.84 -31.42 -41.21
CA GLN A 2 -34.84 -30.43 -41.70
C GLN A 2 -34.32 -29.44 -40.63
N ASN A 3 -34.82 -29.53 -39.39
CA ASN A 3 -34.53 -28.52 -38.35
C ASN A 3 -33.33 -28.88 -37.47
N PHE A 4 -32.93 -30.16 -37.41
CA PHE A 4 -31.79 -30.62 -36.60
C PHE A 4 -30.45 -30.02 -37.05
N ASN A 5 -30.25 -29.83 -38.37
CA ASN A 5 -29.00 -29.27 -38.90
C ASN A 5 -28.89 -27.75 -38.67
N LYS A 6 -30.02 -27.03 -38.61
CA LYS A 6 -30.06 -25.60 -38.28
C LYS A 6 -29.80 -25.37 -36.79
N ILE A 7 -30.42 -26.17 -35.92
CA ILE A 7 -30.18 -26.11 -34.47
C ILE A 7 -28.72 -26.44 -34.14
N ARG A 8 -28.15 -27.47 -34.78
CA ARG A 8 -26.73 -27.83 -34.60
C ARG A 8 -25.77 -26.74 -35.07
N ARG A 9 -26.10 -26.02 -36.15
CA ARG A 9 -25.33 -24.85 -36.61
C ARG A 9 -25.46 -23.66 -35.67
N ILE A 10 -26.65 -23.40 -35.13
CA ILE A 10 -26.88 -22.32 -34.14
C ILE A 10 -26.12 -22.63 -32.85
N LEU A 11 -26.14 -23.89 -32.37
CA LEU A 11 -25.36 -24.33 -31.22
C LEU A 11 -23.86 -24.16 -31.46
N ALA A 12 -23.37 -24.57 -32.62
CA ALA A 12 -21.96 -24.39 -32.98
C ALA A 12 -21.56 -22.91 -33.01
N PHE A 13 -22.43 -22.05 -33.53
CA PHE A 13 -22.19 -20.60 -33.55
C PHE A 13 -22.20 -19.99 -32.15
N LEU A 14 -23.11 -20.43 -31.27
CA LEU A 14 -23.16 -20.00 -29.86
C LEU A 14 -21.91 -20.41 -29.10
N ILE A 15 -21.42 -21.63 -29.30
CA ILE A 15 -20.18 -22.11 -28.66
C ILE A 15 -18.99 -21.29 -29.16
N LEU A 16 -18.92 -21.00 -30.46
CA LEU A 16 -17.86 -20.19 -31.05
C LEU A 16 -17.90 -18.74 -30.55
N ALA A 17 -19.09 -18.16 -30.41
CA ALA A 17 -19.30 -16.83 -29.86
C ALA A 17 -18.92 -16.75 -28.37
N ALA A 18 -19.25 -17.77 -27.58
CA ALA A 18 -18.86 -17.85 -26.18
C ALA A 18 -17.33 -17.98 -26.01
N ALA A 19 -16.69 -18.81 -26.85
CA ALA A 19 -15.24 -18.98 -26.85
C ALA A 19 -14.51 -17.68 -27.23
N THR A 20 -14.98 -16.98 -28.27
CA THR A 20 -14.42 -15.69 -28.68
C THR A 20 -14.65 -14.61 -27.63
N TYR A 21 -15.83 -14.56 -27.00
CA TYR A 21 -16.11 -13.65 -25.89
C TYR A 21 -15.15 -13.88 -24.71
N LEU A 22 -14.94 -15.13 -24.30
CA LEU A 22 -13.98 -15.47 -23.25
C LEU A 22 -12.56 -15.05 -23.62
N MET A 23 -12.15 -15.26 -24.87
CA MET A 23 -10.84 -14.87 -25.37
C MET A 23 -10.64 -13.35 -25.30
N VAL A 24 -11.64 -12.57 -25.73
CA VAL A 24 -11.63 -11.10 -25.65
C VAL A 24 -11.56 -10.62 -24.20
N VAL A 25 -12.36 -11.21 -23.30
CA VAL A 25 -12.34 -10.86 -21.87
C VAL A 25 -10.99 -11.17 -21.25
N ILE A 26 -10.37 -12.32 -21.58
CA ILE A 26 -9.04 -12.68 -21.10
C ILE A 26 -8.01 -11.68 -21.60
N VAL A 27 -7.99 -11.35 -22.90
CA VAL A 27 -7.02 -10.39 -23.48
C VAL A 27 -7.18 -8.99 -22.88
N LEU A 28 -8.41 -8.51 -22.73
CA LEU A 28 -8.68 -7.19 -22.12
C LEU A 28 -8.32 -7.16 -20.63
N LYS A 29 -8.55 -8.26 -19.91
CA LYS A 29 -8.21 -8.37 -18.48
C LYS A 29 -6.70 -8.55 -18.29
N PHE A 30 -6.02 -9.32 -19.14
CA PHE A 30 -4.56 -9.45 -19.12
C PHE A 30 -3.87 -8.14 -19.50
N HIS A 31 -4.34 -7.39 -20.51
CA HIS A 31 -3.80 -6.06 -20.80
C HIS A 31 -4.07 -5.03 -19.69
N ARG A 32 -5.09 -5.24 -18.85
CA ARG A 32 -5.34 -4.42 -17.64
C ARG A 32 -4.53 -4.85 -16.43
N VAL A 33 -4.13 -6.11 -16.35
CA VAL A 33 -3.16 -6.59 -15.36
C VAL A 33 -1.79 -6.20 -15.89
N LYS A 34 -1.39 -4.96 -15.61
CA LYS A 34 -0.03 -4.48 -15.86
C LYS A 34 0.96 -5.57 -15.47
N GLU A 35 1.79 -5.94 -16.43
CA GLU A 35 2.87 -6.90 -16.29
C GLU A 35 3.66 -6.59 -15.00
N PRO A 36 3.96 -7.60 -14.16
CA PRO A 36 4.82 -7.43 -13.00
C PRO A 36 6.20 -6.84 -13.35
N GLU A 37 6.60 -6.90 -14.62
CA GLU A 37 7.86 -6.36 -15.13
C GLU A 37 7.87 -4.83 -15.25
N THR A 38 6.72 -4.17 -15.35
CA THR A 38 6.68 -2.69 -15.41
C THR A 38 6.83 -2.02 -14.06
N ILE A 39 6.65 -2.75 -12.95
CA ILE A 39 6.91 -2.21 -11.62
C ILE A 39 8.43 -2.07 -11.40
N LEU A 40 9.23 -2.95 -12.01
CA LEU A 40 10.70 -2.93 -11.90
C LEU A 40 11.35 -1.85 -12.78
N ALA A 41 10.72 -1.47 -13.90
CA ALA A 41 11.24 -0.45 -14.81
C ALA A 41 11.05 1.00 -14.31
N ASP A 42 10.14 1.19 -13.33
CA ASP A 42 9.76 2.50 -12.80
C ASP A 42 10.39 2.81 -11.43
N LEU A 43 11.25 1.92 -10.90
CA LEU A 43 12.05 2.27 -9.72
C LEU A 43 13.13 3.29 -10.14
N PRO A 44 13.23 4.45 -9.46
CA PRO A 44 14.42 5.27 -9.51
C PRO A 44 15.65 4.39 -9.27
N LYS A 45 16.75 4.63 -10.00
CA LYS A 45 17.96 3.77 -10.07
C LYS A 45 18.66 3.49 -8.73
N ASN A 46 18.12 3.97 -7.62
CA ASN A 46 18.65 3.91 -6.27
C ASN A 46 17.67 3.34 -5.23
N ILE A 47 16.55 2.73 -5.64
CA ILE A 47 15.62 2.05 -4.74
C ILE A 47 15.77 0.54 -4.90
N ASP A 48 16.12 -0.16 -3.81
CA ASP A 48 16.29 -1.62 -3.81
C ASP A 48 14.96 -2.37 -3.68
N LEU A 49 13.98 -1.77 -2.99
CA LEU A 49 12.64 -2.31 -2.83
C LEU A 49 11.62 -1.17 -2.74
N SER A 50 10.57 -1.21 -3.56
CA SER A 50 9.44 -0.29 -3.50
C SER A 50 8.14 -1.07 -3.40
N LEU A 51 7.36 -0.79 -2.35
CA LEU A 51 6.06 -1.39 -2.10
C LEU A 51 4.98 -0.32 -2.19
N GLN A 52 3.86 -0.63 -2.85
CA GLN A 52 2.71 0.27 -2.94
C GLN A 52 1.57 -0.20 -2.05
N LYS A 53 0.80 0.74 -1.51
CA LYS A 53 -0.38 0.52 -0.65
C LYS A 53 -0.07 -0.39 0.54
N VAL A 54 0.93 -0.01 1.32
CA VAL A 54 1.38 -0.79 2.47
C VAL A 54 0.44 -0.56 3.65
N HIS A 55 0.00 -1.66 4.24
CA HIS A 55 -0.77 -1.69 5.48
C HIS A 55 -0.11 -2.69 6.41
N HIS A 56 0.37 -2.22 7.56
CA HIS A 56 1.05 -3.02 8.55
C HIS A 56 0.41 -2.82 9.93
N THR A 57 -0.21 -3.89 10.42
CA THR A 57 -0.89 -3.93 11.70
C THR A 57 -0.11 -4.81 12.66
N ASN A 58 0.17 -4.31 13.86
CA ASN A 58 0.78 -5.12 14.91
C ASN A 58 -0.18 -5.32 16.09
N THR A 59 -0.36 -6.57 16.48
CA THR A 59 -1.22 -6.98 17.58
C THR A 59 -0.38 -7.75 18.57
N LYS A 60 -0.47 -7.39 19.85
CA LYS A 60 0.20 -8.09 20.94
C LYS A 60 -0.86 -8.54 21.95
N ASP A 61 -0.84 -9.82 22.31
CA ASP A 61 -1.76 -10.42 23.29
C ASP A 61 -3.25 -10.14 22.95
N GLY A 62 -3.60 -10.22 21.66
CA GLY A 62 -4.96 -9.94 21.17
C GLY A 62 -5.35 -8.46 21.11
N THR A 63 -4.47 -7.54 21.54
CA THR A 63 -4.71 -6.10 21.52
C THR A 63 -3.93 -5.43 20.40
N LEU A 64 -4.64 -4.70 19.52
CA LEU A 64 -4.03 -3.89 18.47
C LEU A 64 -3.12 -2.85 19.12
N GLN A 65 -1.82 -2.89 18.82
CA GLN A 65 -0.82 -1.95 19.34
C GLN A 65 -0.68 -0.75 18.42
N TRP A 66 -0.53 -1.01 17.12
CA TRP A 66 -0.46 0.03 16.12
C TRP A 66 -0.89 -0.46 14.75
N ASP A 67 -1.30 0.51 13.94
CA ASP A 67 -1.64 0.33 12.55
C ASP A 67 -0.93 1.38 11.70
N LEU A 68 -0.15 0.96 10.72
CA LEU A 68 0.63 1.83 9.84
C LEU A 68 0.15 1.66 8.41
N VAL A 69 -0.30 2.74 7.81
CA VAL A 69 -0.71 2.82 6.41
C VAL A 69 0.21 3.78 5.68
N ALA A 70 0.68 3.38 4.49
CA ALA A 70 1.46 4.23 3.62
C ALA A 70 1.10 3.99 2.15
N ARG A 71 1.13 5.05 1.34
CA ARG A 71 0.91 4.92 -0.10
C ARG A 71 2.05 4.17 -0.77
N THR A 72 3.27 4.46 -0.37
CA THR A 72 4.49 3.83 -0.87
C THR A 72 5.48 3.65 0.27
N VAL A 73 6.22 2.54 0.26
CA VAL A 73 7.37 2.30 1.12
C VAL A 73 8.57 1.95 0.26
N ASP A 74 9.59 2.79 0.31
CA ASP A 74 10.82 2.64 -0.44
C ASP A 74 11.97 2.32 0.50
N TYR A 75 12.72 1.27 0.20
CA TYR A 75 13.95 0.92 0.91
C TYR A 75 15.16 1.20 0.05
N TYR A 76 16.06 2.00 0.61
CA TYR A 76 17.33 2.41 0.03
C TYR A 76 18.45 1.70 0.80
N ASN A 77 19.01 0.64 0.23
CA ASN A 77 19.99 -0.21 0.90
C ASN A 77 21.35 0.49 1.06
N ASP A 78 21.69 1.38 0.12
CA ASP A 78 22.90 2.21 0.14
C ASP A 78 23.00 3.08 1.41
N THR A 79 21.89 3.70 1.79
CA THR A 79 21.77 4.63 2.91
C THR A 79 21.19 3.97 4.15
N GLY A 80 20.52 2.82 4.00
CA GLY A 80 19.80 2.12 5.07
C GLY A 80 18.55 2.88 5.52
N ILE A 81 17.91 3.62 4.60
CA ILE A 81 16.71 4.42 4.85
C ILE A 81 15.49 3.66 4.36
N ILE A 82 14.44 3.62 5.20
CA ILE A 82 13.10 3.20 4.80
C ILE A 82 12.24 4.46 4.76
N ARG A 83 11.78 4.86 3.58
CA ARG A 83 10.93 6.02 3.36
C ARG A 83 9.49 5.60 3.17
N PHE A 84 8.61 6.12 4.01
CA PHE A 84 7.16 5.99 3.87
C PHE A 84 6.60 7.27 3.27
N THR A 85 5.83 7.16 2.19
CA THR A 85 5.17 8.31 1.55
C THR A 85 3.66 8.26 1.81
N GLY A 86 3.10 9.37 2.29
CA GLY A 86 1.72 9.47 2.76
C GLY A 86 1.49 8.57 3.97
N ALA A 87 2.33 8.73 4.99
CA ALA A 87 2.34 7.87 6.16
C ALA A 87 1.24 8.29 7.15
N GLU A 88 0.45 7.32 7.60
CA GLU A 88 -0.53 7.45 8.66
C GLU A 88 -0.32 6.31 9.66
N MET A 89 0.01 6.65 10.90
CA MET A 89 0.23 5.70 11.99
C MET A 89 -0.80 5.93 13.08
N ALA A 90 -1.58 4.91 13.38
CA ALA A 90 -2.46 4.87 14.54
C ALA A 90 -1.79 4.06 15.65
N LEU A 91 -1.56 4.68 16.81
CA LEU A 91 -1.07 4.06 18.02
C LEU A 91 -2.24 3.89 18.99
N ASN A 92 -2.47 2.66 19.45
CA ASN A 92 -3.41 2.42 20.52
C ASN A 92 -2.67 2.50 21.85
N GLY A 93 -2.74 3.66 22.49
CA GLY A 93 -2.23 3.83 23.85
C GLY A 93 -3.12 3.06 24.80
N GLY A 94 -2.73 1.84 25.17
CA GLY A 94 -3.48 1.02 26.14
C GLY A 94 -3.83 1.84 27.40
N GLY A 95 -5.10 1.82 27.81
CA GLY A 95 -5.59 2.52 29.00
C GLY A 95 -6.25 3.89 28.73
N ARG A 96 -5.95 4.88 29.58
CA ARG A 96 -6.68 6.16 29.70
C ARG A 96 -6.39 7.19 28.58
N ASN A 97 -5.39 6.90 27.74
CA ASN A 97 -4.83 7.86 26.79
C ASN A 97 -5.40 7.73 25.37
N GLY A 98 -6.26 6.74 25.11
CA GLY A 98 -6.99 6.59 23.85
C GLY A 98 -6.10 6.34 22.63
N LYS A 99 -6.71 6.40 21.45
CA LYS A 99 -6.02 6.29 20.16
C LYS A 99 -5.29 7.59 19.81
N TYR A 100 -4.04 7.47 19.37
CA TYR A 100 -3.28 8.56 18.76
C TYR A 100 -3.10 8.29 17.28
N THR A 101 -3.28 9.30 16.44
CA THR A 101 -3.03 9.23 15.01
C THR A 101 -1.96 10.23 14.64
N LEU A 102 -0.93 9.79 13.94
CA LEU A 102 0.16 10.59 13.41
C LEU A 102 0.15 10.49 11.89
N LYS A 103 0.15 11.63 11.20
CA LYS A 103 0.21 11.71 9.74
C LYS A 103 1.38 12.57 9.31
N ALA A 104 1.99 12.22 8.18
CA ALA A 104 3.01 13.02 7.52
C ALA A 104 3.04 12.72 6.01
N ASP A 105 3.45 13.70 5.21
CA ASP A 105 3.65 13.49 3.77
C ASP A 105 4.77 12.48 3.51
N THR A 106 5.84 12.55 4.30
CA THR A 106 6.93 11.57 4.30
C THR A 106 7.44 11.27 5.70
N ALA A 107 7.83 10.02 5.91
CA ALA A 107 8.51 9.57 7.12
C ALA A 107 9.74 8.74 6.74
N ASP A 108 10.93 9.16 7.15
CA ASP A 108 12.18 8.44 6.92
C ASP A 108 12.63 7.76 8.21
N TYR A 109 12.74 6.43 8.18
CA TYR A 109 13.34 5.65 9.25
C TYR A 109 14.78 5.27 8.89
N HIS A 110 15.72 5.72 9.72
CA HIS A 110 17.13 5.43 9.59
C HIS A 110 17.49 4.15 10.34
N LYS A 111 17.61 3.02 9.64
CA LYS A 111 17.81 1.70 10.26
C LYS A 111 19.06 1.61 11.14
N LYS A 112 20.11 2.36 10.82
CA LYS A 112 21.38 2.37 11.55
C LYS A 112 21.28 3.07 12.91
N THR A 113 20.54 4.19 12.98
CA THR A 113 20.46 5.02 14.19
C THR A 113 19.16 4.83 14.96
N GLY A 114 18.12 4.33 14.31
CA GLY A 114 16.75 4.29 14.84
C GLY A 114 16.00 5.61 14.72
N ASP A 115 16.62 6.64 14.13
CA ASP A 115 16.01 7.96 14.02
C ASP A 115 14.84 7.96 13.03
N VAL A 116 13.84 8.80 13.33
CA VAL A 116 12.67 9.00 12.47
C VAL A 116 12.55 10.47 12.12
N LYS A 117 12.45 10.77 10.83
CA LYS A 117 12.24 12.13 10.33
C LYS A 117 10.90 12.23 9.63
N LEU A 118 10.01 13.06 10.17
CA LEU A 118 8.71 13.35 9.58
C LEU A 118 8.78 14.69 8.88
N ARG A 119 8.28 14.76 7.65
CA ARG A 119 8.33 15.96 6.82
C ARG A 119 7.03 16.15 6.06
N GLY A 120 6.57 17.40 6.02
CA GLY A 120 5.38 17.82 5.28
C GLY A 120 4.09 17.48 6.02
N ASN A 121 3.25 18.50 6.21
CA ASN A 121 1.92 18.41 6.81
C ASN A 121 1.82 17.46 8.01
N VAL A 122 2.79 17.53 8.93
CA VAL A 122 2.86 16.61 10.05
C VAL A 122 1.75 16.97 11.03
N SER A 123 0.86 16.02 11.30
CA SER A 123 -0.24 16.20 12.24
C SER A 123 -0.31 15.03 13.20
N ALA A 124 -0.38 15.30 14.50
CA ALA A 124 -0.72 14.32 15.51
C ALA A 124 -2.05 14.68 16.16
N SER A 125 -2.93 13.70 16.35
CA SER A 125 -4.22 13.89 16.99
C SER A 125 -4.48 12.80 18.02
N SER A 126 -5.02 13.15 19.18
CA SER A 126 -5.53 12.20 20.15
C SER A 126 -7.05 12.07 20.05
N GLU A 127 -7.57 10.93 20.49
CA GLU A 127 -9.02 10.70 20.65
C GLU A 127 -9.68 11.70 21.62
N THR A 128 -8.90 12.24 22.57
CA THR A 128 -9.35 13.27 23.52
C THR A 128 -9.46 14.68 22.92
N GLY A 129 -9.16 14.84 21.62
CA GLY A 129 -9.33 16.09 20.87
C GLY A 129 -8.09 16.98 20.80
N MET A 130 -6.95 16.54 21.34
CA MET A 130 -5.69 17.29 21.21
C MET A 130 -5.15 17.15 19.79
N THR A 131 -4.77 18.25 19.16
CA THR A 131 -4.14 18.26 17.84
C THR A 131 -2.82 19.04 17.88
N PHE A 132 -1.79 18.48 17.27
CA PHE A 132 -0.48 19.08 17.08
C PHE A 132 -0.17 19.12 15.58
N LEU A 133 0.31 20.27 15.10
CA LEU A 133 0.68 20.47 13.70
C LEU A 133 2.12 20.97 13.61
N ALA A 134 2.89 20.42 12.69
CA ALA A 134 4.25 20.82 12.42
C ALA A 134 4.60 20.65 10.93
N GLY A 135 5.53 21.46 10.45
CA GLY A 135 6.12 21.23 9.13
C GLY A 135 7.08 20.03 9.13
N ASN A 136 7.82 19.86 10.23
CA ASN A 136 8.91 18.88 10.36
C ASN A 136 9.02 18.40 11.81
N ILE A 137 9.29 17.11 12.01
CA ILE A 137 9.62 16.54 13.33
C ILE A 137 10.82 15.61 13.16
N ASP A 138 11.79 15.72 14.07
CA ASP A 138 12.92 14.80 14.16
C ASP A 138 12.90 14.07 15.50
N TYR A 139 12.79 12.75 15.42
CA TYR A 139 12.98 11.85 16.55
C TYR A 139 14.39 11.29 16.50
N VAL A 140 15.14 11.51 17.57
CA VAL A 140 16.53 11.05 17.72
C VAL A 140 16.54 9.91 18.72
N ALA A 141 16.70 8.68 18.23
CA ALA A 141 16.56 7.47 19.06
C ALA A 141 17.65 7.37 20.14
N SER A 142 18.84 7.92 19.90
CA SER A 142 19.92 7.96 20.89
C SER A 142 19.60 8.82 22.13
N ARG A 143 18.47 9.54 22.13
CA ARG A 143 18.03 10.41 23.23
C ARG A 143 16.75 9.89 23.92
N SER A 144 16.30 8.68 23.57
CA SER A 144 15.12 8.02 24.13
C SER A 144 15.48 6.98 25.18
#